data_AF-A8U3M9-F1
#
_entry.id   AF-A8U3M9-F1
#
_cell.length_a   1.000
_cell.length_b   1.000
_cell.length_c   1.000
_cell.angle_alpha   90.00
_cell.angle_beta   90.00
_cell.angle_gamma   90.00
#
_symmetry.space_group_name_H-M   'P 1'
#
loop_
_entity.id
_entity.type
_entity.pdbx_description
1 polymer ?
#
loop_
_entity_poly.entity_id
_entity_poly.type
_entity_poly.pdbx_seq_one_letter_code
_entity_poly.pdbx_strand_id
1 'polypeptide(L)'
;MPHVTADHTDVPFLGALLKRLELDAATLRNLCIGGAAGLVTWEVFARLLTPQIIGGPLQPASLIISLFENLIGLNPGRPAAEALHYVTGVALYPLAY
;
A
#
# COMPACT_ATOMS: atom_id res chain seq x y z
N MET A 1 -5.74 36.79 -36.50
CA MET A 1 -5.81 35.43 -35.91
C MET A 1 -5.12 35.50 -34.55
N PRO A 2 -5.79 35.26 -33.42
CA PRO A 2 -5.14 35.30 -32.12
C PRO A 2 -4.35 34.00 -31.91
N HIS A 3 -3.09 34.15 -31.48
CA HIS A 3 -2.17 33.08 -31.16
C HIS A 3 -2.52 32.57 -29.75
N VAL A 4 -3.13 31.39 -29.66
CA VAL A 4 -3.37 30.71 -28.38
C VAL A 4 -2.05 30.10 -27.92
N THR A 5 -1.44 30.69 -26.90
CA THR A 5 -0.36 30.05 -26.14
C THR A 5 -1.01 29.08 -25.17
N ALA A 6 -0.82 27.78 -25.37
CA ALA A 6 -1.22 26.77 -24.40
C ALA A 6 -0.37 26.95 -23.14
N ASP A 7 -1.00 27.34 -22.04
CA ASP A 7 -0.41 27.25 -20.70
C ASP A 7 -0.32 25.76 -20.34
N HIS A 8 0.90 25.24 -20.26
CA HIS A 8 1.19 23.83 -19.99
C HIS A 8 1.31 23.52 -18.49
N THR A 9 0.98 24.46 -17.60
CA THR A 9 1.17 24.29 -16.14
C THR A 9 -0.07 23.79 -15.38
N ASP A 10 -1.23 23.76 -16.02
CA ASP A 10 -2.48 23.25 -15.42
C ASP A 10 -2.60 21.72 -15.56
N VAL A 11 -1.70 20.97 -14.92
CA VAL A 11 -1.90 19.54 -14.66
C VAL A 11 -2.63 19.40 -13.32
N PRO A 12 -3.98 19.36 -13.29
CA PRO A 12 -4.75 19.32 -12.03
C PRO A 12 -4.40 18.10 -11.17
N PHE A 13 -3.95 17.02 -11.80
CA PHE A 13 -3.43 15.83 -11.13
C PHE A 13 -2.17 16.13 -10.28
N LEU A 14 -1.21 16.87 -10.83
CA LEU A 14 0.04 17.20 -10.14
C LEU A 14 -0.23 18.17 -8.98
N GLY A 15 -1.12 19.15 -9.18
CA GLY A 15 -1.54 20.06 -8.13
C GLY A 15 -2.28 19.35 -6.98
N ALA A 16 -3.19 18.41 -7.29
CA ALA A 16 -3.89 17.62 -6.28
C ALA A 16 -2.95 16.66 -5.52
N LEU A 17 -1.97 16.08 -6.22
CA LEU A 17 -0.94 15.23 -5.61
C LEU A 17 -0.05 16.04 -4.66
N LEU A 18 0.45 17.19 -5.10
CA LEU A 18 1.29 18.07 -4.26
C LEU A 18 0.52 18.57 -3.02
N LYS A 19 -0.76 18.88 -3.15
CA LYS A 19 -1.63 19.26 -2.03
C LYS A 19 -1.94 18.08 -1.08
N ARG A 20 -1.96 16.84 -1.60
CA ARG A 20 -1.97 15.62 -0.78
C ARG A 20 -0.63 15.35 -0.10
N LEU A 21 0.48 15.94 -0.54
CA LEU A 21 1.77 15.84 0.16
C LEU A 21 1.88 16.85 1.32
N GLU A 22 1.01 17.88 1.36
CA GLU A 22 0.76 18.73 2.53
C GLU A 22 -0.14 18.03 3.56
N LEU A 23 0.12 16.75 3.85
CA LEU A 23 -0.62 16.00 4.86
C LEU A 23 -0.34 16.59 6.24
N ASP A 24 -1.37 17.19 6.86
CA ASP A 24 -1.35 17.46 8.29
C ASP A 24 -1.14 16.14 9.06
N ALA A 25 -0.37 16.22 10.15
CA ALA A 25 -0.07 15.13 11.05
C ALA A 25 -1.34 14.43 11.56
N ALA A 26 -2.44 15.16 11.75
CA ALA A 26 -3.72 14.56 12.13
C ALA A 26 -4.27 13.63 11.05
N THR A 27 -4.18 14.02 9.78
CA THR A 27 -4.62 13.21 8.64
C THR A 27 -3.72 11.99 8.46
N LEU A 28 -2.40 12.17 8.50
CA LEU A 28 -1.45 11.06 8.42
C LEU A 28 -1.69 10.03 9.53
N ARG A 29 -1.91 10.50 10.77
CA ARG A 29 -2.25 9.63 11.89
C ARG A 29 -3.54 8.84 11.64
N ASN A 30 -4.59 9.51 11.17
CA ASN A 30 -5.87 8.85 10.91
C ASN A 30 -5.76 7.81 9.79
N LEU A 31 -4.97 8.09 8.75
CA LEU A 31 -4.66 7.13 7.68
C LEU A 31 -3.91 5.91 8.22
N CYS A 32 -2.88 6.11 9.04
CA CYS A 32 -2.15 5.00 9.66
C CYS A 32 -3.04 4.15 10.60
N ILE A 33 -3.95 4.77 11.35
CA ILE A 33 -4.92 4.06 12.19
C ILE A 33 -5.88 3.23 11.33
N GLY A 34 -6.41 3.81 10.26
CA GLY A 34 -7.24 3.09 9.30
C GLY A 34 -6.51 1.92 8.65
N GLY A 35 -5.27 2.14 8.22
CA GLY A 35 -4.40 1.09 7.68
C GLY A 35 -4.12 -0.03 8.66
N ALA A 36 -3.82 0.30 9.91
CA ALA A 36 -3.64 -0.69 10.97
C ALA A 36 -4.91 -1.51 11.21
N ALA A 37 -6.09 -0.88 11.24
CA ALA A 37 -7.36 -1.60 11.39
C ALA A 37 -7.64 -2.54 10.20
N GLY A 38 -7.38 -2.08 8.97
CA GLY A 38 -7.47 -2.90 7.76
C GLY A 38 -6.51 -4.09 7.79
N LEU A 39 -5.25 -3.84 8.17
CA LEU A 39 -4.22 -4.88 8.31
C LEU A 39 -4.61 -5.93 9.34
N VAL A 40 -5.10 -5.54 10.52
CA VAL A 40 -5.58 -6.50 11.54
C VAL A 40 -6.73 -7.34 11.01
N THR A 41 -7.69 -6.70 10.31
CA THR A 41 -8.81 -7.41 9.68
C THR A 41 -8.32 -8.45 8.67
N TRP A 42 -7.34 -8.08 7.84
CA TRP A 42 -6.70 -8.98 6.90
C TRP A 42 -5.97 -10.12 7.59
N GLU A 43 -5.16 -9.86 8.62
CA GLU A 43 -4.43 -10.90 9.35
C GLU A 43 -5.38 -11.92 10.00
N VAL A 44 -6.49 -11.45 10.58
CA VAL A 44 -7.54 -12.32 11.15
C VAL A 44 -8.14 -13.21 10.07
N PHE A 45 -8.54 -12.63 8.93
CA PHE A 45 -9.07 -13.40 7.82
C PHE A 45 -8.04 -14.44 7.32
N ALA A 46 -6.84 -13.98 6.97
CA ALA A 46 -5.78 -14.77 6.35
C ALA A 46 -5.21 -15.88 7.25
N ARG A 47 -5.20 -15.70 8.57
CA ARG A 47 -4.62 -16.67 9.51
C ARG A 47 -5.64 -17.50 10.26
N LEU A 48 -6.85 -17.00 10.48
CA LEU A 48 -7.87 -17.71 11.26
C LEU A 48 -8.97 -18.29 10.37
N LEU A 49 -9.42 -17.54 9.35
CA LEU A 49 -10.54 -17.98 8.51
C LEU A 49 -10.09 -18.84 7.34
N THR A 50 -9.08 -18.42 6.58
CA THR A 50 -8.68 -19.17 5.38
C THR A 50 -8.22 -20.61 5.66
N PRO A 51 -7.54 -20.96 6.77
CA PRO A 51 -7.22 -22.36 7.04
C PRO A 51 -8.45 -23.26 7.10
N GLN A 52 -9.58 -22.72 7.59
CA GLN A 52 -10.84 -23.46 7.72
C GLN A 52 -11.57 -23.63 6.38
N ILE A 53 -11.33 -22.72 5.42
CA ILE A 53 -12.08 -22.64 4.16
C ILE A 53 -11.30 -23.27 3.00
N ILE A 54 -9.98 -23.04 2.94
CA ILE A 54 -9.14 -23.41 1.79
C ILE A 54 -7.96 -24.33 2.16
N GLY A 55 -7.90 -24.83 3.40
CA GLY A 55 -6.92 -25.84 3.83
C GLY A 55 -5.53 -25.29 4.22
N GLY A 56 -5.35 -23.97 4.27
CA GLY A 56 -4.11 -23.36 4.74
C GLY A 56 -4.22 -21.84 4.99
N PRO A 57 -3.31 -21.27 5.80
CA PRO A 57 -3.26 -19.82 6.01
C PRO A 57 -2.70 -19.13 4.77
N LEU A 58 -3.28 -17.99 4.41
CA LEU A 58 -2.65 -17.07 3.47
C LEU A 58 -1.52 -16.36 4.20
N GLN A 59 -0.28 -16.75 3.92
CA GLN A 59 0.89 -16.14 4.54
C GLN A 59 1.33 -14.91 3.72
N PRO A 60 1.23 -13.69 4.27
CA PRO A 60 1.58 -12.48 3.51
C PRO A 60 3.04 -12.47 3.05
N ALA A 61 3.94 -12.97 3.91
CA ALA A 61 5.35 -13.08 3.61
C ALA A 61 5.62 -13.98 2.39
N SER A 62 4.88 -15.08 2.24
CA SER A 62 5.06 -16.00 1.12
C SER A 62 4.68 -15.34 -0.20
N LEU A 63 3.61 -14.54 -0.25
CA LEU A 63 3.25 -13.78 -1.44
C LEU A 63 4.35 -12.80 -1.84
N ILE A 64 4.88 -12.03 -0.89
CA ILE A 64 5.93 -11.03 -1.15
C ILE A 64 7.22 -11.71 -1.62
N ILE A 65 7.62 -12.82 -0.98
CA ILE A 65 8.77 -13.61 -1.41
C ILE A 65 8.56 -14.10 -2.85
N SER A 66 7.41 -14.73 -3.14
CA SER A 66 7.12 -15.22 -4.48
C SER A 66 7.10 -14.09 -5.52
N LEU A 67 6.55 -12.92 -5.20
CA LEU A 67 6.57 -11.77 -6.10
C LEU A 67 8.01 -11.30 -6.40
N PHE A 68 8.85 -11.16 -5.37
CA PHE A 68 10.23 -10.73 -5.55
C PHE A 68 11.04 -11.76 -6.35
N GLU A 69 10.86 -13.05 -6.07
CA GLU A 69 11.53 -14.12 -6.81
C GLU A 69 11.11 -14.14 -8.28
N ASN A 70 9.82 -13.98 -8.57
CA ASN A 70 9.30 -14.05 -9.94
C ASN A 70 9.59 -12.78 -10.77
N LEU A 71 9.60 -11.59 -10.14
CA LEU A 71 9.73 -10.33 -10.89
C LEU A 71 11.16 -9.82 -10.97
N ILE A 72 11.96 -10.01 -9.92
CA ILE A 72 13.30 -9.42 -9.82
C ILE A 72 14.39 -10.47 -9.50
N GLY A 73 14.02 -11.75 -9.34
CA GLY A 73 14.97 -12.83 -9.12
C GLY A 73 15.68 -12.78 -7.76
N LEU A 74 15.13 -12.06 -6.78
CA LEU A 74 15.70 -11.92 -5.44
C LEU A 74 14.76 -12.50 -4.40
N ASN A 75 15.32 -13.16 -3.37
CA ASN A 75 14.55 -13.57 -2.20
C ASN A 75 14.87 -12.62 -1.03
N PRO A 76 13.91 -11.78 -0.58
CA PRO A 76 14.14 -10.82 0.51
C PRO A 76 14.24 -11.50 1.89
N GLY A 77 13.86 -12.77 2.00
CA GLY A 77 13.73 -13.48 3.27
C GLY A 77 12.45 -13.11 4.02
N ARG A 78 12.05 -14.00 4.94
CA ARG A 78 10.79 -13.87 5.69
C ARG A 78 10.69 -12.60 6.55
N PRO A 79 11.74 -12.16 7.28
CA PRO A 79 11.64 -10.95 8.10
C PRO A 79 11.40 -9.68 7.28
N ALA A 80 12.12 -9.52 6.16
CA ALA A 80 11.94 -8.37 5.28
C ALA A 80 10.56 -8.42 4.58
N ALA A 81 10.12 -9.60 4.16
CA ALA A 81 8.79 -9.78 3.59
C ALA A 81 7.66 -9.42 4.57
N GLU A 82 7.76 -9.82 5.85
CA GLU A 82 6.80 -9.42 6.88
C GLU A 82 6.84 -7.92 7.16
N ALA A 83 8.03 -7.31 7.21
CA ALA A 83 8.16 -5.86 7.37
C ALA A 83 7.51 -5.10 6.20
N LEU A 84 7.74 -5.55 4.95
CA LEU A 84 7.13 -4.97 3.77
C LEU A 84 5.60 -5.09 3.80
N HIS A 85 5.08 -6.23 4.24
CA HIS A 85 3.63 -6.42 4.43
C HIS A 85 3.05 -5.40 5.41
N TYR A 86 3.66 -5.26 6.60
CA TYR A 86 3.15 -4.35 7.62
C TYR A 86 3.27 -2.88 7.23
N VAL A 87 4.39 -2.47 6.64
CA VAL A 87 4.57 -1.11 6.10
C VAL A 87 3.56 -0.83 5.00
N THR A 88 3.30 -1.80 4.13
CA THR A 88 2.30 -1.65 3.07
C THR A 88 0.90 -1.50 3.64
N GLY A 89 0.49 -2.37 4.57
CA GLY A 89 -0.86 -2.33 5.14
C GLY A 89 -1.12 -1.08 5.99
N VAL A 90 -0.15 -0.64 6.80
CA VAL A 90 -0.34 0.49 7.72
C VAL A 90 -0.17 1.84 7.02
N ALA A 91 0.83 1.98 6.16
CA ALA A 91 1.21 3.29 5.62
C ALA A 91 0.96 3.40 4.12
N LEU A 92 1.53 2.50 3.30
CA LEU A 92 1.53 2.70 1.84
C LEU A 92 0.13 2.57 1.23
N TYR A 93 -0.64 1.57 1.65
CA TYR A 93 -1.96 1.32 1.08
C TYR A 93 -2.96 2.46 1.40
N PRO A 94 -3.10 2.93 2.65
CA PRO A 94 -3.97 4.09 2.94
C PRO A 94 -3.52 5.41 2.30
N LEU A 95 -2.22 5.58 2.05
CA LEU A 95 -1.70 6.78 1.38
C LEU A 95 -1.92 6.75 -0.13
N ALA A 96 -1.94 5.56 -0.74
CA ALA A 96 -2.04 5.39 -2.20
C ALA A 96 -3.47 5.25 -2.73
N TYR A 97 -4.44 4.88 -1.87
CA TYR A 97 -5.86 4.68 -2.24
C TYR A 97 -6.66 6.00 -2.18
#